data_AF-A0A081MZB4-F1
#
_entry.id   AF-A0A081MZB4-F1
#
_cell.length_a   1.000
_cell.length_b   1.000
_cell.length_c   1.000
_cell.angle_alpha   90.00
_cell.angle_beta   90.00
_cell.angle_gamma   90.00
#
_symmetry.space_group_name_H-M   'P 1'
#
loop_
_entity.id
_entity.type
_entity.pdbx_description
1 polymer ?
#
loop_
_entity_poly.entity_id
_entity_poly.type
_entity_poly.pdbx_seq_one_letter_code
_entity_poly.pdbx_strand_id
1 'polypeptide(L)'
;MSMFTTLFGIASFTMILAWCFFLVFGQVTVKKLRKNPETKDALGVEYMSGLDTLNVAEALSTPRALNKKLEASPLSMLHADSELLYRHTTLLDRILARILFVLFYGSATALLSLAAAEAMGLFS
;
A
#
# COMPACT_ATOMS: atom_id res chain seq x y z
N MET A 1 29.42 -11.47 -0.76
CA MET A 1 28.11 -11.43 -0.09
C MET A 1 27.35 -12.68 -0.51
N SER A 2 26.63 -13.35 0.40
CA SER A 2 25.79 -14.48 0.00
C SER A 2 24.61 -13.99 -0.82
N MET A 3 23.98 -14.88 -1.58
CA MET A 3 22.76 -14.57 -2.33
C MET A 3 21.66 -14.03 -1.42
N PHE A 4 21.49 -14.65 -0.24
CA PHE A 4 20.56 -14.19 0.79
C PHE A 4 20.83 -12.75 1.21
N THR A 5 22.07 -12.42 1.61
CA THR A 5 22.40 -11.06 2.08
C THR A 5 22.17 -10.01 0.99
N THR A 6 22.48 -10.33 -0.26
CA THR A 6 22.25 -9.41 -1.38
C THR A 6 20.75 -9.17 -1.61
N LEU A 7 19.94 -10.22 -1.68
CA LEU A 7 18.49 -10.11 -1.90
C LEU A 7 17.79 -9.42 -0.72
N PHE A 8 18.17 -9.76 0.51
CA PHE A 8 17.67 -9.12 1.71
C PHE A 8 18.01 -7.62 1.74
N GLY A 9 19.24 -7.26 1.35
CA GLY A 9 19.67 -5.87 1.23
C GLY A 9 18.84 -5.07 0.22
N ILE A 10 18.60 -5.63 -0.97
CA ILE A 10 17.76 -5.00 -2.00
C ILE A 10 16.33 -4.82 -1.48
N ALA A 11 15.72 -5.88 -0.93
CA ALA A 11 14.35 -5.83 -0.43
C ALA A 11 14.20 -4.80 0.71
N SER A 12 15.15 -4.78 1.65
CA SER A 12 15.19 -3.80 2.75
C SER A 12 15.34 -2.37 2.24
N PHE A 13 16.21 -2.13 1.25
CA PHE A 13 16.37 -0.81 0.64
C PHE A 13 15.07 -0.34 -0.04
N THR A 14 14.42 -1.22 -0.80
CA THR A 14 13.13 -0.88 -1.43
C THR A 14 12.02 -0.62 -0.41
N MET A 15 12.03 -1.31 0.74
CA MET A 15 11.11 -1.04 1.85
C MET A 15 11.35 0.35 2.45
N ILE A 16 12.61 0.75 2.66
CA ILE A 16 12.94 2.10 3.16
C ILE A 16 12.44 3.16 2.17
N LEU A 17 12.64 2.95 0.86
CA LEU A 17 12.06 3.83 -0.16
C LEU A 17 10.54 3.87 -0.10
N ALA A 18 9.88 2.73 0.13
CA ALA A 18 8.44 2.66 0.31
C ALA A 18 7.96 3.54 1.47
N TRP A 19 8.68 3.53 2.60
CA TRP A 19 8.39 4.41 3.74
C TRP A 19 8.53 5.90 3.41
N CYS A 20 9.50 6.29 2.59
CA CYS A 20 9.58 7.68 2.10
C CYS A 20 8.36 8.04 1.25
N PHE A 21 7.97 7.17 0.32
CA PHE A 21 6.77 7.37 -0.51
C PHE A 21 5.48 7.36 0.32
N PHE A 22 5.42 6.57 1.39
CA PHE A 22 4.30 6.52 2.32
C PHE A 22 4.07 7.89 2.96
N LEU A 23 5.14 8.50 3.48
CA LEU A 23 5.07 9.85 4.06
C LEU A 23 4.66 10.90 3.03
N VAL A 24 5.25 10.86 1.82
CA VAL A 24 4.92 11.80 0.74
C VAL A 24 3.46 11.66 0.31
N PHE A 25 3.00 10.44 0.02
CA PHE A 25 1.63 10.16 -0.40
C PHE A 25 0.61 10.53 0.68
N GLY A 26 0.93 10.22 1.94
CA GLY A 26 0.13 10.61 3.10
C GLY A 26 -0.07 12.13 3.18
N GLN A 27 1.00 12.92 3.01
CA GLN A 27 0.92 14.38 3.11
C GLN A 27 0.33 15.05 1.86
N VAL A 28 0.66 14.55 0.66
CA VAL A 28 0.29 15.18 -0.62
C VAL A 28 -1.13 14.81 -1.04
N THR A 29 -1.54 13.57 -0.82
CA THR A 29 -2.81 13.02 -1.33
C THR A 29 -3.78 12.76 -0.19
N VAL A 30 -3.42 11.88 0.76
CA VAL A 30 -4.37 11.39 1.78
C VAL A 30 -4.83 12.50 2.71
N LYS A 31 -3.94 13.43 3.08
CA LYS A 31 -4.30 14.62 3.87
C LYS A 31 -5.38 15.48 3.21
N LYS A 32 -5.42 15.55 1.87
CA LYS A 32 -6.47 16.29 1.15
C LYS A 32 -7.80 15.52 1.21
N LEU A 33 -7.74 14.20 1.02
CA LEU A 33 -8.90 13.31 1.10
C LEU A 33 -9.53 13.31 2.50
N ARG A 34 -8.72 13.31 3.57
CA ARG A 34 -9.19 13.43 4.96
C ARG A 34 -9.90 14.74 5.26
N LYS A 35 -9.52 15.82 4.57
CA LYS A 35 -10.12 17.16 4.74
C LYS A 35 -11.37 17.37 3.89
N ASN A 36 -11.61 16.53 2.89
CA ASN A 36 -12.76 16.64 2.03
C ASN A 36 -13.96 15.92 2.70
N PRO A 37 -15.08 16.62 2.93
CA PRO A 37 -16.25 16.05 3.60
C PRO A 37 -16.87 14.86 2.86
N GLU A 38 -16.70 14.75 1.55
CA GLU A 38 -17.21 13.62 0.76
C GLU A 38 -16.35 12.36 0.94
N THR A 39 -15.02 12.50 1.09
CA THR A 39 -14.10 11.35 1.09
C THR A 39 -13.60 10.94 2.46
N LYS A 40 -13.74 11.78 3.49
CA LYS A 40 -13.14 11.55 4.83
C LYS A 40 -13.56 10.22 5.48
N ASP A 41 -14.79 9.78 5.24
CA ASP A 41 -15.36 8.57 5.84
C ASP A 41 -15.18 7.33 4.93
N ALA A 42 -14.52 7.51 3.79
CA ALA A 42 -14.38 6.51 2.73
C ALA A 42 -12.94 6.00 2.57
N LEU A 43 -12.05 6.29 3.51
CA LEU A 43 -10.62 5.93 3.45
C LEU A 43 -10.31 4.54 4.05
N GLY A 44 -11.34 3.83 4.52
CA GLY A 44 -11.23 2.62 5.33
C GLY A 44 -10.92 2.92 6.80
N VAL A 45 -10.94 1.90 7.65
CA VAL A 45 -10.69 2.06 9.09
C VAL A 45 -9.23 2.40 9.38
N GLU A 46 -9.01 3.50 10.11
CA GLU A 46 -7.69 3.90 10.63
C GLU A 46 -7.40 3.15 11.95
N TYR A 47 -7.12 1.84 11.89
CA TYR A 47 -6.75 1.03 13.08
C TYR A 47 -5.49 1.56 13.78
N MET A 48 -4.60 2.17 13.00
CA MET A 48 -3.40 2.86 13.44
C MET A 48 -3.20 4.08 12.54
N SER A 49 -2.64 5.15 13.09
CA SER A 49 -2.34 6.38 12.34
C SER A 49 -1.61 6.05 11.03
N GLY A 50 -2.25 6.36 9.90
CA GLY A 50 -1.69 6.15 8.56
C GLY A 50 -2.03 4.83 7.88
N LEU A 51 -2.75 3.88 8.50
CA LEU A 51 -3.20 2.65 7.80
C LEU A 51 -4.13 2.95 6.62
N ASP A 52 -4.96 3.99 6.75
CA ASP A 52 -5.79 4.53 5.67
C ASP A 52 -4.95 4.96 4.44
N THR A 53 -3.68 5.33 4.62
CA THR A 53 -2.78 5.69 3.51
C THR A 53 -2.45 4.48 2.66
N LEU A 54 -2.27 3.31 3.28
CA LEU A 54 -2.10 2.04 2.55
C LEU A 54 -3.42 1.61 1.90
N ASN A 55 -4.55 1.74 2.61
CA ASN A 55 -5.87 1.42 2.05
C ASN A 55 -6.18 2.25 0.80
N VAL A 56 -5.93 3.56 0.84
CA VAL A 56 -6.11 4.46 -0.30
C VAL A 56 -5.12 4.10 -1.42
N ALA A 57 -3.87 3.78 -1.10
CA ALA A 57 -2.89 3.38 -2.11
C ALA A 57 -3.30 2.07 -2.81
N GLU A 58 -3.76 1.07 -2.05
CA GLU A 58 -4.29 -0.18 -2.56
C GLU A 58 -5.51 0.06 -3.46
N ALA A 59 -6.53 0.76 -2.96
CA ALA A 59 -7.77 1.03 -3.70
C ALA A 59 -7.50 1.75 -5.04
N LEU A 60 -6.50 2.63 -5.11
CA LEU A 60 -6.13 3.33 -6.34
C LEU A 60 -5.22 2.52 -7.27
N SER A 61 -4.59 1.45 -6.78
CA SER A 61 -3.57 0.69 -7.52
C SER A 61 -4.05 -0.65 -8.05
N THR A 62 -5.05 -1.24 -7.42
CA THR A 62 -5.59 -2.55 -7.80
C THR A 62 -6.68 -2.45 -8.90
N PRO A 63 -6.97 -3.54 -9.62
CA PRO A 63 -8.04 -3.57 -10.59
C PRO A 63 -9.41 -3.33 -9.95
N ARG A 64 -10.29 -2.59 -10.62
CA ARG A 64 -11.66 -2.30 -10.14
C ARG A 64 -12.45 -3.54 -9.73
N ALA A 65 -12.27 -4.66 -10.45
CA ALA A 65 -12.94 -5.92 -10.13
C ALA A 65 -12.52 -6.49 -8.77
N LEU A 66 -11.26 -6.27 -8.36
CA LEU A 66 -10.77 -6.69 -7.05
C LEU A 66 -11.35 -5.79 -5.95
N ASN A 67 -11.31 -4.46 -6.14
CA ASN A 67 -11.88 -3.53 -5.17
C ASN A 67 -13.37 -3.78 -4.93
N LYS A 68 -14.17 -3.97 -5.99
CA LYS A 68 -15.60 -4.29 -5.85
C LYS A 68 -15.85 -5.56 -5.04
N LYS A 69 -14.95 -6.55 -5.12
CA LYS A 69 -15.06 -7.77 -4.30
C LYS A 69 -14.73 -7.50 -2.83
N LEU A 70 -13.70 -6.69 -2.57
CA LEU A 70 -13.29 -6.32 -1.22
C LEU A 70 -14.35 -5.44 -0.53
N GLU A 71 -14.88 -4.45 -1.25
CA GLU A 71 -15.95 -3.54 -0.83
C GLU A 71 -17.28 -4.26 -0.60
N ALA A 72 -17.55 -5.38 -1.29
CA ALA A 72 -18.74 -6.20 -1.08
C ALA A 72 -18.60 -7.25 0.03
N SER A 73 -17.40 -7.39 0.62
CA SER A 73 -17.13 -8.40 1.64
C SER A 73 -17.57 -7.95 3.05
N PRO A 74 -17.67 -8.87 4.02
CA PRO A 74 -17.89 -8.51 5.44
C PRO A 74 -16.81 -7.60 6.04
N LEU A 75 -15.66 -7.48 5.37
CA LEU A 75 -14.53 -6.65 5.77
C LEU A 75 -14.50 -5.31 5.00
N SER A 76 -15.60 -4.93 4.34
CA SER A 76 -15.68 -3.71 3.52
C SER A 76 -15.22 -2.44 4.25
N MET A 77 -15.50 -2.34 5.55
CA MET A 77 -15.07 -1.21 6.39
C MET A 77 -13.54 -1.05 6.43
N LEU A 78 -12.78 -2.13 6.26
CA LEU A 78 -11.32 -2.10 6.23
C LEU A 78 -10.77 -1.48 4.94
N HIS A 79 -11.57 -1.48 3.88
CA HIS A 79 -11.15 -1.03 2.56
C HIS A 79 -11.68 0.37 2.27
N ALA A 80 -10.91 1.11 1.48
CA ALA A 80 -11.32 2.42 1.01
C ALA A 80 -12.26 2.28 -0.20
N ASP A 81 -13.23 3.19 -0.33
CA ASP A 81 -14.14 3.23 -1.49
C ASP A 81 -13.35 3.66 -2.74
N SER A 82 -13.01 2.68 -3.56
CA SER A 82 -12.16 2.92 -4.72
C SER A 82 -12.83 3.84 -5.74
N GLU A 83 -14.14 3.73 -5.95
CA GLU A 83 -14.83 4.55 -6.95
C GLU A 83 -14.86 6.02 -6.55
N LEU A 84 -15.16 6.30 -5.28
CA LEU A 84 -15.19 7.65 -4.73
C LEU A 84 -13.79 8.28 -4.71
N LEU A 85 -12.77 7.50 -4.33
CA LEU A 85 -11.38 7.93 -4.36
C LEU A 85 -10.90 8.25 -5.77
N TYR A 86 -11.25 7.44 -6.77
CA TYR A 86 -10.91 7.73 -8.16
C TYR A 86 -11.51 9.06 -8.62
N ARG A 87 -12.73 9.43 -8.19
CA ARG A 87 -13.36 10.71 -8.55
C ARG A 87 -12.64 11.92 -7.95
N HIS A 88 -11.99 11.74 -6.80
CA HIS A 88 -11.34 12.82 -6.03
C HIS A 88 -9.81 12.84 -6.12
N THR A 89 -9.22 12.02 -6.98
CA THR A 89 -7.76 11.93 -7.14
C THR A 89 -7.33 12.24 -8.57
N THR A 90 -6.21 12.94 -8.68
CA THR A 90 -5.57 13.28 -9.95
C THR A 90 -4.77 12.11 -10.51
N LEU A 91 -4.28 12.25 -11.75
CA LEU A 91 -3.35 11.26 -12.31
C LEU A 91 -2.09 11.10 -11.46
N LEU A 92 -1.55 12.21 -10.94
CA LEU A 92 -0.35 12.21 -10.10
C LEU A 92 -0.59 11.42 -8.81
N ASP A 93 -1.72 11.65 -8.14
CA ASP A 93 -2.09 10.91 -6.94
C ASP A 93 -2.11 9.40 -7.20
N ARG A 94 -2.70 8.99 -8.32
CA ARG A 94 -2.79 7.58 -8.72
C ARG A 94 -1.45 6.98 -9.12
N ILE A 95 -0.52 7.77 -9.66
CA ILE A 95 0.85 7.32 -9.93
C ILE A 95 1.60 7.11 -8.60
N LEU A 96 1.52 8.09 -7.68
CA LEU A 96 2.12 7.97 -6.35
C LEU A 96 1.57 6.77 -5.58
N ALA A 97 0.25 6.55 -5.62
CA ALA A 97 -0.41 5.39 -5.04
C ALA A 97 0.18 4.08 -5.56
N ARG A 98 0.36 3.94 -6.89
CA ARG A 98 0.92 2.73 -7.52
C ARG A 98 2.38 2.50 -7.16
N ILE A 99 3.18 3.57 -7.14
CA ILE A 99 4.59 3.48 -6.73
C ILE A 99 4.65 3.00 -5.27
N LEU A 100 3.89 3.63 -4.38
CA LEU A 100 3.83 3.22 -2.98
C LEU A 100 3.35 1.77 -2.83
N PHE A 101 2.26 1.40 -3.50
CA PHE A 101 1.69 0.06 -3.43
C PHE A 101 2.70 -1.00 -3.86
N VAL A 102 3.34 -0.83 -5.02
CA VAL A 102 4.33 -1.80 -5.53
C VAL A 102 5.55 -1.86 -4.62
N LEU A 103 6.09 -0.73 -4.18
CA LEU A 103 7.26 -0.72 -3.31
C LEU A 103 6.95 -1.35 -1.95
N PHE A 104 5.84 -0.99 -1.32
CA PHE A 104 5.49 -1.43 0.02
C PHE A 104 5.11 -2.92 0.04
N TYR A 105 4.09 -3.32 -0.73
CA TYR A 105 3.62 -4.72 -0.74
C TYR A 105 4.64 -5.64 -1.42
N GLY A 106 5.34 -5.17 -2.45
CA GLY A 106 6.39 -5.94 -3.11
C GLY A 106 7.57 -6.22 -2.20
N SER A 107 8.08 -5.20 -1.50
CA SER A 107 9.19 -5.39 -0.56
C SER A 107 8.77 -6.18 0.69
N ALA A 108 7.57 -5.96 1.22
CA ALA A 108 7.03 -6.76 2.34
C ALA A 108 6.93 -8.23 1.96
N THR A 109 6.36 -8.53 0.79
CA THR A 109 6.22 -9.91 0.28
C THR A 109 7.60 -10.53 0.04
N ALA A 110 8.55 -9.79 -0.53
CA ALA A 110 9.91 -10.27 -0.74
C ALA A 110 10.62 -10.60 0.58
N LEU A 111 10.55 -9.71 1.58
CA LEU A 111 11.16 -9.94 2.90
C LEU A 111 10.56 -11.16 3.61
N LEU A 112 9.23 -11.29 3.60
CA LEU A 112 8.54 -12.46 4.18
C LEU A 112 8.93 -13.75 3.46
N SER A 113 8.98 -13.72 2.12
CA SER A 113 9.36 -14.88 1.32
C SER A 113 10.82 -15.28 1.55
N LEU A 114 11.72 -14.31 1.65
CA LEU A 114 13.14 -14.55 1.96
C LEU A 114 13.32 -15.14 3.36
N ALA A 115 12.62 -14.60 4.36
CA ALA A 115 12.67 -15.13 5.72
C ALA A 115 12.15 -16.58 5.79
N ALA A 116 11.05 -16.87 5.08
CA ALA A 116 10.51 -18.23 4.99
C ALA A 116 11.49 -19.18 4.27
N ALA A 117 12.09 -18.73 3.16
CA ALA A 117 13.06 -19.51 2.39
C ALA A 117 14.33 -19.83 3.20
N GLU A 118 14.84 -18.87 3.98
CA GLU A 118 15.94 -19.07 4.91
C GLU A 118 15.58 -20.09 6.00
N ALA A 119 14.39 -19.96 6.60
CA ALA A 119 13.91 -20.91 7.61
C ALA A 119 13.74 -22.34 7.07
N MET A 120 13.51 -22.49 5.76
CA MET A 120 13.48 -23.79 5.07
C MET A 120 14.87 -24.28 4.63
N GLY A 121 15.92 -23.50 4.85
CA GLY A 121 17.30 -23.85 4.48
C GLY A 121 17.63 -23.69 2.99
N LEU A 122 16.90 -22.85 2.25
CA LEU A 122 17.13 -22.68 0.80
C LEU A 122 18.40 -21.90 0.43
N PHE A 123 19.05 -21.24 1.39
CA PHE A 123 20.28 -20.48 1.17
C PHE A 123 21.52 -21.06 1.90
N SER A 124 21.43 -22.30 2.38
CA SER A 124 22.53 -23.06 3.00
C SER A 124 23.70 -23.30 2.05
#